data_AF-A0AAV1S4Z7-F1
#
_entry.id   AF-A0AAV1S4Z7-F1
#
_cell.length_a   1.000
_cell.length_b   1.000
_cell.length_c   1.000
_cell.angle_alpha   90.00
_cell.angle_beta   90.00
_cell.angle_gamma   90.00
#
_symmetry.space_group_name_H-M   'P 1'
#
loop_
_entity.id
_entity.type
_entity.pdbx_description
1 polymer ?
#
loop_
_entity_poly.entity_id
_entity_poly.type
_entity_poly.pdbx_seq_one_letter_code
_entity_poly.pdbx_strand_id
1 'polypeptide(L)'
;MLDFFEICKSKKGQKVFVSAACGSVGNLVGQYAKISGCYAVGSAGSNDKVALLKEKLGFDDAFNYKEETDRFEVHTRKVSKIESKTLSL
;
A
#
# COMPACT_ATOMS: atom_id res chain seq x y z
N MET A 1 22.06 3.88 5.78
CA MET A 1 21.02 3.38 4.86
C MET A 1 19.97 2.73 5.75
N LEU A 2 18.88 3.44 6.05
CA LEU A 2 17.86 2.92 6.97
C LEU A 2 16.96 1.97 6.16
N ASP A 3 17.05 0.69 6.48
CA ASP A 3 16.23 -0.35 5.84
C ASP A 3 14.76 -0.21 6.26
N PHE A 4 13.84 -0.56 5.36
CA PHE A 4 12.38 -0.55 5.60
C PHE A 4 11.99 -1.27 6.91
N PHE A 5 12.75 -2.30 7.29
CA PHE A 5 12.56 -3.05 8.54
C PHE A 5 12.79 -2.23 9.81
N GLU A 6 13.71 -1.27 9.78
CA GLU A 6 14.08 -0.46 10.94
C GLU A 6 13.04 0.65 11.20
N ILE A 7 12.46 1.19 10.12
CA ILE A 7 11.47 2.29 10.18
C ILE A 7 10.05 1.75 10.42
N CYS A 8 9.65 0.66 9.75
CA CYS A 8 8.28 0.17 9.83
C CYS A 8 8.02 -0.81 11.00
N LYS A 9 9.04 -1.30 11.72
CA LYS A 9 8.90 -2.35 12.77
C LYS A 9 7.84 -3.40 12.39
N SER A 10 7.91 -3.82 11.13
CA SER A 10 6.85 -4.54 10.43
C SER A 10 6.56 -5.84 11.17
N LYS A 11 5.40 -5.87 11.87
CA LYS A 11 4.87 -7.10 12.45
C LYS A 11 4.00 -7.80 11.41
N LYS A 12 4.10 -9.12 11.37
CA LYS A 12 3.23 -9.97 10.54
C LYS A 12 1.76 -9.59 10.81
N GLY A 13 1.00 -9.33 9.75
CA GLY A 13 -0.40 -8.88 9.82
C GLY A 13 -0.63 -7.37 9.89
N GLN A 14 0.42 -6.55 10.01
CA GLN A 14 0.26 -5.09 9.89
C GLN A 14 -0.06 -4.66 8.46
N LYS A 15 -0.77 -3.54 8.33
CA LYS A 15 -1.14 -2.97 7.04
C LYS A 15 -0.16 -1.89 6.65
N VAL A 16 0.34 -1.95 5.42
CA VAL A 16 1.30 -1.00 4.86
C VAL A 16 0.67 -0.31 3.67
N PHE A 17 0.68 1.01 3.66
CA PHE A 17 0.26 1.81 2.51
C PHE A 17 1.48 2.34 1.77
N VAL A 18 1.51 2.11 0.45
CA VAL A 18 2.59 2.58 -0.42
C VAL A 18 2.02 3.55 -1.45
N SER A 19 2.42 4.82 -1.32
CA SER A 19 2.12 5.83 -2.33
C SER A 19 2.98 5.63 -3.57
N ALA A 20 2.42 5.88 -4.76
CA ALA A 20 3.11 5.70 -6.04
C ALA A 20 3.77 4.32 -6.16
N ALA A 21 3.02 3.28 -5.79
CA ALA A 21 3.55 1.93 -5.59
C ALA A 21 4.19 1.34 -6.85
N CYS A 22 3.77 1.76 -8.05
CA CYS A 22 4.35 1.36 -9.33
C CYS A 22 5.76 1.95 -9.60
N GLY A 23 6.27 2.82 -8.73
CA GLY A 23 7.63 3.39 -8.84
C GLY A 23 8.73 2.37 -8.53
N SER A 24 9.98 2.72 -8.84
CA SER A 24 11.16 1.88 -8.58
C SER A 24 11.27 1.47 -7.10
N VAL A 25 11.15 2.43 -6.18
CA VAL A 25 11.20 2.17 -4.74
C VAL A 25 9.91 1.51 -4.24
N GLY A 26 8.75 1.98 -4.71
CA GLY A 26 7.44 1.47 -4.28
C GLY A 26 7.24 -0.02 -4.56
N ASN A 27 7.71 -0.49 -5.72
CA ASN A 27 7.64 -1.90 -6.11
C ASN A 27 8.45 -2.79 -5.16
N LEU A 28 9.65 -2.33 -4.77
CA LEU A 28 10.50 -3.08 -3.84
C LEU A 28 9.88 -3.12 -2.44
N VAL A 29 9.40 -1.97 -1.94
CA VAL A 29 8.74 -1.88 -0.63
C VAL A 29 7.51 -2.78 -0.55
N GLY A 30 6.70 -2.84 -1.61
CA GLY A 30 5.55 -3.74 -1.69
C GLY A 30 5.94 -5.20 -1.53
N GLN A 31 6.96 -5.64 -2.29
CA GLN A 31 7.45 -7.02 -2.19
C GLN A 31 8.04 -7.34 -0.82
N TYR A 32 8.82 -6.42 -0.24
CA TYR A 32 9.31 -6.59 1.13
C TYR A 32 8.17 -6.69 2.14
N ALA A 33 7.14 -5.84 2.03
CA ALA A 33 5.96 -5.92 2.89
C ALA A 33 5.25 -7.27 2.78
N LYS A 34 5.15 -7.85 1.57
CA LYS A 34 4.57 -9.19 1.36
C LYS A 34 5.43 -10.28 1.98
N ILE A 35 6.75 -10.23 1.80
CA ILE A 35 7.70 -11.19 2.41
C ILE A 35 7.62 -11.14 3.95
N SER A 36 7.44 -9.94 4.52
CA SER A 36 7.23 -9.75 5.96
C SER A 36 5.85 -10.21 6.45
N GLY A 37 4.96 -10.64 5.55
CA GLY A 37 3.60 -11.06 5.87
C GLY A 37 2.69 -9.90 6.29
N CYS A 38 2.95 -8.70 5.79
CA CYS A 38 2.08 -7.55 5.94
C CYS A 38 1.02 -7.50 4.83
N TYR A 39 -0.08 -6.81 5.13
CA TYR A 39 -1.12 -6.50 4.15
C TYR A 39 -0.75 -5.20 3.41
N ALA A 40 -0.42 -5.29 2.14
CA ALA A 40 0.10 -4.16 1.36
C ALA A 40 -0.97 -3.54 0.46
N VAL A 41 -1.17 -2.22 0.58
CA VAL A 41 -2.08 -1.43 -0.27
C VAL A 41 -1.29 -0.38 -1.04
N GLY A 42 -1.44 -0.36 -2.36
CA GLY A 42 -0.71 0.55 -3.24
C GLY A 42 -1.61 1.62 -3.88
N SER A 43 -1.08 2.82 -4.12
CA SER A 43 -1.74 3.79 -5.02
C SER A 43 -0.96 3.96 -6.32
N ALA A 44 -1.67 4.12 -7.43
CA ALA A 44 -1.08 4.38 -8.74
C ALA A 44 -1.86 5.43 -9.54
N GLY A 45 -1.24 5.98 -10.58
CA GLY A 45 -1.81 7.07 -11.37
C GLY A 45 -2.54 6.64 -12.65
N SER A 46 -2.81 5.35 -12.81
CA SER A 46 -3.56 4.76 -13.93
C SER A 46 -4.06 3.35 -13.58
N ASN A 47 -5.14 2.90 -14.20
CA ASN A 47 -5.73 1.59 -13.94
C ASN A 47 -4.82 0.43 -14.37
N ASP A 48 -4.07 0.57 -15.47
CA ASP A 48 -3.05 -0.42 -15.87
C ASP A 48 -2.00 -0.66 -14.79
N LYS A 49 -1.59 0.41 -14.09
CA LYS A 49 -0.61 0.31 -13.01
C LYS A 49 -1.21 -0.32 -11.76
N VAL A 50 -2.50 -0.09 -11.51
CA VAL A 50 -3.24 -0.77 -10.43
C VAL A 50 -3.32 -2.28 -10.70
N ALA A 51 -3.62 -2.68 -11.93
CA ALA A 51 -3.64 -4.08 -12.33
C ALA A 51 -2.24 -4.72 -12.17
N LEU A 52 -1.19 -4.04 -12.63
CA LEU A 52 0.20 -4.48 -12.43
C LEU A 52 0.56 -4.69 -10.96
N LEU A 53 0.09 -3.82 -10.07
CA LEU A 53 0.34 -3.93 -8.62
C LEU A 53 -0.29 -5.19 -8.02
N LYS A 54 -1.53 -5.49 -8.40
CA LYS A 54 -2.25 -6.67 -7.91
C LYS A 54 -1.72 -7.96 -8.52
N GLU A 55 -1.56 -7.98 -9.85
CA GLU A 55 -1.25 -9.21 -10.59
C GLU A 55 0.25 -9.56 -10.57
N LYS A 56 1.14 -8.57 -10.74
CA LYS A 56 2.59 -8.84 -10.85
C LYS A 56 3.34 -8.64 -9.54
N LEU A 57 2.96 -7.64 -8.75
CA LEU A 57 3.69 -7.27 -7.54
C LEU A 57 3.09 -7.88 -6.27
N GLY A 58 1.92 -8.51 -6.38
CA GLY A 58 1.29 -9.27 -5.29
C GLY A 58 0.73 -8.39 -4.17
N PHE A 59 0.42 -7.12 -4.45
CA PHE A 59 -0.27 -6.27 -3.50
C PHE A 59 -1.67 -6.83 -3.19
N ASP A 60 -2.07 -6.75 -1.94
CA ASP A 60 -3.41 -7.20 -1.52
C ASP A 60 -4.51 -6.28 -2.07
N ASP A 61 -4.24 -4.97 -2.12
CA ASP A 61 -5.12 -4.01 -2.76
C ASP A 61 -4.36 -2.88 -3.45
N ALA A 62 -4.97 -2.27 -4.45
CA ALA A 62 -4.41 -1.12 -5.14
C ALA A 62 -5.52 -0.28 -5.79
N PHE A 63 -5.30 1.03 -5.87
CA PHE A 63 -6.28 1.97 -6.44
C PHE A 63 -5.65 3.10 -7.24
N ASN A 64 -6.43 3.66 -8.17
CA ASN A 64 -6.02 4.78 -9.00
C ASN A 64 -6.37 6.11 -8.33
N TYR A 65 -5.38 6.88 -7.91
CA TYR A 65 -5.62 8.16 -7.22
C TYR A 65 -6.08 9.28 -8.16
N LYS A 66 -6.04 9.10 -9.49
CA LYS A 66 -6.51 10.09 -10.47
C LYS A 66 -8.00 9.99 -10.78
N GLU A 67 -8.57 8.80 -10.64
CA GLU A 67 -10.01 8.58 -10.80
C GLU A 67 -10.79 8.91 -9.52
N GLU A 68 -10.08 9.10 -8.42
CA GLU A 68 -10.66 9.55 -7.17
C GLU A 68 -10.77 11.08 -7.16
N THR A 69 -12.00 11.58 -7.34
CA THR A 69 -12.34 13.00 -7.43
C THR A 69 -12.04 13.77 -6.15
N ASP A 70 -11.96 13.08 -5.00
CA ASP A 70 -11.71 13.69 -3.70
C ASP A 70 -10.35 13.30 -3.11
N ARG A 71 -9.31 14.01 -3.57
CA ARG A 71 -7.90 13.72 -3.26
C ARG A 71 -7.54 13.81 -1.78
N PHE A 72 -8.28 14.57 -0.99
CA PHE A 72 -8.07 14.71 0.46
C PHE A 72 -8.93 13.72 1.25
N GLU A 73 -10.21 13.58 0.91
CA GLU A 73 -11.10 12.71 1.68
C GLU A 73 -10.79 11.22 1.46
N VAL A 74 -10.33 10.80 0.28
CA VAL A 74 -10.03 9.40 0.00
C VAL A 74 -8.78 8.94 0.74
N HIS A 75 -7.76 9.80 0.84
CA HIS A 75 -6.56 9.49 1.62
C HIS A 75 -6.96 9.31 3.09
N THR A 76 -7.70 10.26 3.66
CA THR A 76 -8.10 10.20 5.08
C THR A 76 -9.14 9.10 5.35
N ARG A 77 -10.11 8.84 4.47
CA ARG A 77 -11.13 7.78 4.62
C ARG A 77 -10.58 6.38 4.40
N LYS A 78 -9.66 6.18 3.45
CA LYS A 78 -9.03 4.87 3.22
C LYS A 78 -7.90 4.61 4.22
N VAL A 79 -7.09 5.61 4.58
CA VAL A 79 -6.13 5.49 5.70
C VAL A 79 -6.89 5.25 7.02
N SER A 80 -7.98 5.98 7.31
CA SER A 80 -8.80 5.69 8.50
C SER A 80 -9.58 4.37 8.39
N LYS A 81 -9.91 3.84 7.21
CA LYS A 81 -10.42 2.45 7.06
C LYS A 81 -9.33 1.41 7.29
N ILE A 82 -8.09 1.72 6.88
CA ILE A 82 -6.90 0.92 7.18
C ILE A 82 -6.70 0.92 8.71
N GLU A 83 -6.81 2.06 9.39
CA GLU A 83 -6.66 2.23 10.85
C GLU A 83 -7.86 1.74 11.69
N SER A 84 -9.10 1.91 11.25
CA SER A 84 -10.28 1.50 12.04
C SER A 84 -10.45 -0.03 12.05
N LYS A 85 -9.98 -0.71 11.00
CA LYS A 85 -9.86 -2.17 10.96
C LYS A 85 -8.60 -2.67 11.70
N THR A 86 -7.85 -1.78 12.36
CA THR A 86 -6.67 -2.09 13.23
C THR A 86 -7.08 -2.28 14.69
N LEU A 87 -8.31 -1.91 15.07
CA LEU A 87 -8.81 -1.99 16.45
C LEU A 87 -9.74 -3.20 16.72
N SER A 88 -9.96 -4.07 15.74
CA SER A 88 -10.85 -5.24 15.87
C SER A 88 -10.21 -6.61 15.61
N LEU A 89 -8.88 -6.71 15.69
CA LEU A 89 -8.14 -7.98 15.75
C LEU A 89 -7.10 -7.94 16.87
#